data_AF-A0A1X0P166-F1
#
_entry.id   AF-A0A1X0P166-F1
#
_cell.length_a   1.000
_cell.length_b   1.000
_cell.length_c   1.000
_cell.angle_alpha   90.00
_cell.angle_beta   90.00
_cell.angle_gamma   90.00
#
_symmetry.space_group_name_H-M   'P 1'
#
loop_
_entity.id
_entity.type
_entity.pdbx_description
1 polymer ?
#
loop_
_entity_poly.entity_id
_entity_poly.type
_entity_poly.pdbx_seq_one_letter_code
_entity_poly.pdbx_strand_id
1 'polypeptide(L)'
;MCLGVKTASQLFTLPLKQALPVSTHNSLHIRYLSSLQAHHQRHIRRLASLVKRGGTEEGGCNNTLVACSVVAQQRNTNTGASPTDDADVMFCATGVNHALHRRFNAGRTLRGILKGCAEQNALGVAAASGHCYSAITDVYLYATTLQQTSSHCRNIDSTKDSNITENPRDDRDTAAPATTTSPPPSSSSSSSLLLSSVKGAVFPCPECWRSLMSVAAMRHDDGETEPLNLFVHVSGEGAAAATAAVRGVSVARESLSLSPLSPIDVTIVLAG
;
A
#
# COMPACT_ATOMS: atom_id res chain seq x y z
N MET A 1 -40.71 1.86 31.29
CA MET A 1 -40.45 3.30 31.15
C MET A 1 -39.04 3.46 30.61
N CYS A 2 -38.89 4.34 29.62
CA CYS A 2 -37.84 4.31 28.60
C CYS A 2 -36.40 4.49 29.13
N LEU A 3 -35.50 3.63 28.65
CA LEU A 3 -34.05 3.78 28.73
C LEU A 3 -33.60 4.83 27.72
N GLY A 4 -32.95 5.88 28.20
CA GLY A 4 -32.38 6.96 27.39
C GLY A 4 -31.12 6.52 26.65
N VAL A 5 -31.15 6.67 25.33
CA VAL A 5 -30.04 6.46 24.40
C VAL A 5 -28.96 7.51 24.67
N LYS A 6 -27.76 7.09 25.10
CA LYS A 6 -26.57 7.95 25.12
C LYS A 6 -25.84 7.82 23.78
N THR A 7 -25.78 8.94 23.07
CA THR A 7 -25.15 9.15 21.77
C THR A 7 -23.62 9.14 21.85
N ALA A 8 -23.00 8.62 20.79
CA ALA A 8 -21.56 8.36 20.64
C ALA A 8 -20.72 9.62 20.35
N SER A 9 -20.75 10.62 21.23
CA SER A 9 -20.01 11.89 21.07
C SER A 9 -18.93 12.16 22.13
N GLN A 10 -18.39 11.14 22.81
CA GLN A 10 -17.41 11.35 23.91
C GLN A 10 -16.05 10.64 23.77
N LEU A 11 -15.66 10.19 22.56
CA LEU A 11 -14.35 9.56 22.35
C LEU A 11 -13.26 10.49 21.76
N PHE A 12 -13.54 11.78 21.58
CA PHE A 12 -12.54 12.74 21.06
C PHE A 12 -12.34 13.93 22.01
N THR A 13 -11.85 13.67 23.21
CA THR A 13 -11.20 14.69 24.04
C THR A 13 -10.26 14.02 25.04
N LEU A 14 -9.08 13.63 24.57
CA LEU A 14 -7.94 13.39 25.47
C LEU A 14 -6.92 14.52 25.24
N PRO A 15 -6.55 15.28 26.29
CA PRO A 15 -5.57 16.33 26.18
C PRO A 15 -4.17 15.71 26.04
N LEU A 16 -3.55 15.91 24.89
CA LEU A 16 -2.19 15.45 24.60
C LEU A 16 -1.17 16.39 25.27
N LYS A 17 -1.05 16.33 26.59
CA LYS A 17 0.04 16.96 27.35
C LYS A 17 0.36 16.14 28.59
N GLN A 18 1.33 15.23 28.47
CA GLN A 18 2.35 14.95 29.48
C GLN A 18 3.35 13.93 28.91
N ALA A 19 4.61 14.32 28.86
CA ALA A 19 5.75 13.47 28.54
C ALA A 19 6.11 12.62 29.77
N LEU A 20 6.26 11.31 29.59
CA LEU A 20 6.95 10.37 30.48
C LEU A 20 7.56 9.24 29.61
N PRO A 21 8.55 8.47 30.09
CA PRO A 21 9.87 8.35 29.51
C PRO A 21 10.05 7.22 28.47
N VAL A 22 11.11 7.40 27.69
CA VAL A 22 11.73 6.62 26.61
C VAL A 22 11.49 5.10 26.62
N SER A 23 10.83 4.63 25.56
CA SER A 23 11.09 3.33 24.92
C SER A 23 11.57 3.62 23.49
N THR A 24 12.67 3.03 23.05
CA THR A 24 13.40 3.32 21.81
C THR A 24 12.71 2.84 20.51
N HIS A 25 11.39 2.60 20.53
CA HIS A 25 10.61 2.15 19.36
C HIS A 25 9.74 3.27 18.78
N ASN A 26 10.37 4.32 18.23
CA ASN A 26 9.68 5.49 17.69
C ASN A 26 9.52 5.50 16.15
N SER A 27 9.63 4.37 15.46
CA SER A 27 9.54 4.28 13.98
C SER A 27 8.13 4.38 13.40
N LEU A 28 7.15 4.88 14.17
CA LEU A 28 5.79 5.11 13.70
C LEU A 28 5.28 6.48 14.14
N HIS A 29 4.86 7.28 13.16
CA HIS A 29 4.36 8.62 13.35
C HIS A 29 2.99 8.79 12.71
N ILE A 30 2.21 9.73 13.25
CA ILE A 30 0.94 10.18 12.65
C ILE A 30 1.05 11.70 12.50
N ARG A 31 0.90 12.21 11.29
CA ARG A 31 1.02 13.65 11.00
C ARG A 31 -0.05 14.11 10.02
N TYR A 32 -0.44 15.37 10.12
CA TYR A 32 -1.25 16.02 9.09
C TYR A 32 -0.38 16.37 7.89
N LEU A 33 -0.94 16.33 6.68
CA LEU A 33 -0.22 16.73 5.46
C LEU A 33 0.36 18.14 5.59
N SER A 34 -0.37 19.08 6.20
CA SER A 34 0.06 20.47 6.40
C SER A 34 1.28 20.62 7.33
N SER A 35 1.56 19.64 8.20
CA SER A 35 2.71 19.70 9.13
C SER A 35 3.98 19.01 8.61
N LEU A 36 3.93 18.41 7.42
CA LEU A 36 5.11 17.86 6.76
C LEU A 36 5.94 18.97 6.10
N GLN A 37 7.21 18.70 5.82
CA GLN A 37 8.03 19.62 5.03
C GLN A 37 7.47 19.78 3.60
N ALA A 38 7.71 20.94 2.97
CA ALA A 38 7.11 21.31 1.69
C ALA A 38 7.33 20.26 0.58
N HIS A 39 8.51 19.64 0.52
CA HIS A 39 8.83 18.63 -0.47
C HIS A 39 8.00 17.34 -0.30
N HIS A 40 7.85 16.83 0.94
CA HIS A 40 6.97 15.68 1.22
C HIS A 40 5.51 15.99 0.83
N GLN A 41 5.04 17.20 1.13
CA GLN A 41 3.70 17.63 0.73
C GLN A 41 3.54 17.63 -0.80
N ARG A 42 4.55 18.11 -1.53
CA ARG A 42 4.58 18.14 -3.01
C ARG A 42 4.46 16.73 -3.59
N HIS A 43 5.21 15.76 -3.07
CA HIS A 43 5.14 14.36 -3.52
C HIS A 43 3.75 13.74 -3.28
N ILE A 44 3.18 13.92 -2.08
CA ILE A 44 1.86 13.39 -1.77
C ILE A 44 0.77 14.04 -2.63
N ARG A 45 0.80 15.36 -2.82
CA ARG A 45 -0.15 16.07 -3.70
C ARG A 45 -0.03 15.64 -5.16
N ARG A 46 1.20 15.39 -5.65
CA ARG A 46 1.43 14.86 -7.01
C ARG A 46 0.78 13.49 -7.17
N LEU A 47 0.96 12.60 -6.21
CA LEU A 47 0.31 11.28 -6.22
C LEU A 47 -1.22 11.40 -6.14
N ALA A 48 -1.74 12.28 -5.29
CA ALA A 48 -3.18 12.55 -5.20
C ALA A 48 -3.76 13.03 -6.53
N SER A 49 -3.09 13.96 -7.22
CA SER A 49 -3.47 14.44 -8.55
C SER A 49 -3.44 13.33 -9.61
N LEU A 50 -2.44 12.45 -9.55
CA LEU A 50 -2.35 11.29 -10.46
C LEU A 50 -3.54 10.34 -10.24
N VAL A 51 -3.82 9.97 -9.00
CA VAL A 51 -4.94 9.09 -8.66
C VAL A 51 -6.29 9.73 -9.03
N LYS A 52 -6.47 11.04 -8.77
CA LYS A 52 -7.68 11.78 -9.13
C LYS A 52 -7.94 11.77 -10.64
N ARG A 53 -6.90 11.91 -11.47
CA ARG A 53 -7.01 11.81 -12.94
C ARG A 53 -7.47 10.43 -13.41
N GLY A 54 -7.14 9.37 -12.68
CA GLY A 54 -7.63 8.02 -13.00
C GLY A 54 -9.04 7.73 -12.49
N GLY A 55 -9.60 8.59 -11.63
CA GLY A 55 -10.90 8.42 -11.00
C GLY A 55 -12.07 9.09 -11.73
N THR A 56 -11.84 9.85 -12.80
CA THR A 56 -12.87 10.62 -13.51
C THR A 56 -13.74 9.81 -14.47
N GLU A 57 -13.47 8.52 -14.70
CA GLU A 57 -14.27 7.69 -15.60
C GLU A 57 -15.37 6.92 -14.85
N GLU A 58 -16.63 7.24 -15.17
CA GLU A 58 -17.84 6.52 -14.76
C GLU A 58 -17.90 5.13 -15.41
N GLY A 59 -17.16 4.18 -14.83
CA GLY A 59 -17.15 2.80 -15.27
C GLY A 59 -16.96 1.91 -14.07
N GLY A 60 -18.01 1.21 -13.66
CA GLY A 60 -18.10 0.47 -12.40
C GLY A 60 -16.95 -0.50 -12.16
N CYS A 61 -16.17 -0.23 -11.12
CA CYS A 61 -15.51 -1.26 -10.35
C CYS A 61 -15.07 -0.66 -9.02
N ASN A 62 -15.28 -1.43 -7.96
CA ASN A 62 -14.93 -1.16 -6.58
C ASN A 62 -13.41 -1.20 -6.30
N ASN A 63 -12.62 -0.70 -7.24
CA ASN A 63 -11.18 -0.89 -7.25
C ASN A 63 -10.50 0.20 -6.43
N THR A 64 -9.56 -0.21 -5.57
CA THR A 64 -8.62 0.70 -4.94
C THR A 64 -7.64 1.19 -5.99
N LEU A 65 -7.54 2.50 -6.17
CA LEU A 65 -6.54 3.12 -7.04
C LEU A 65 -5.35 3.52 -6.16
N VAL A 66 -4.15 3.07 -6.53
CA VAL A 66 -2.95 3.29 -5.73
C VAL A 66 -1.84 3.83 -6.63
N ALA A 67 -1.15 4.86 -6.14
CA ALA A 67 0.07 5.38 -6.71
C ALA A 67 1.17 5.43 -5.65
N CYS A 68 2.39 5.13 -6.06
CA CYS A 68 3.58 5.09 -5.23
C CYS A 68 4.70 5.90 -5.90
N SER A 69 5.46 6.66 -5.12
CA SER A 69 6.74 7.21 -5.56
C SER A 69 7.87 6.72 -4.65
N VAL A 70 8.97 6.28 -5.24
CA VAL A 70 10.24 6.10 -4.54
C VAL A 70 11.20 7.21 -4.95
N VAL A 71 11.92 7.78 -3.99
CA VAL A 71 12.73 8.97 -4.17
C VAL A 71 14.13 8.73 -3.59
N ALA A 72 15.16 9.18 -4.30
CA ALA A 72 16.51 9.32 -3.77
C ALA A 72 16.83 10.81 -3.66
N GLN A 73 17.16 11.27 -2.45
CA GLN A 73 17.62 12.63 -2.22
C GLN A 73 19.15 12.69 -2.30
N GLN A 74 19.70 13.67 -3.03
CA GLN A 74 21.13 13.90 -3.03
C GLN A 74 21.52 14.55 -1.70
N ARG A 75 22.33 13.84 -0.89
CA ARG A 75 22.98 14.47 0.26
C ARG A 75 24.14 15.31 -0.26
N ASN A 76 23.99 16.63 -0.23
CA ASN A 76 25.13 17.52 -0.38
C ASN A 76 26.06 17.33 0.81
N THR A 77 27.07 16.47 0.66
CA THR A 77 28.10 16.25 1.67
C THR A 77 29.20 17.31 1.62
N ASN A 78 29.14 18.29 0.72
CA ASN A 78 30.16 19.32 0.63
C ASN A 78 29.60 20.69 0.23
N THR A 79 30.25 21.72 0.77
CA THR A 79 30.12 23.17 0.55
C THR A 79 28.94 23.90 1.20
N GLY A 80 29.29 24.81 2.12
CA GLY A 80 28.41 25.77 2.79
C GLY A 80 27.81 26.82 1.85
N ALA A 81 27.11 26.36 0.82
CA ALA A 81 26.21 27.17 0.03
C ALA A 81 24.84 27.22 0.72
N SER A 82 24.27 28.42 0.75
CA SER A 82 22.92 28.73 1.19
C SER A 82 21.91 27.66 0.73
N PRO A 83 21.01 27.17 1.61
CA PRO A 83 19.96 26.24 1.23
C PRO A 83 19.00 26.95 0.27
N THR A 84 19.15 26.73 -1.03
CA THR A 84 18.07 27.00 -1.96
C THR A 84 17.00 25.93 -1.76
N ASP A 85 15.75 26.37 -1.73
CA ASP A 85 14.53 25.69 -1.25
C ASP A 85 14.09 24.42 -2.02
N ASP A 86 14.95 23.89 -2.90
CA ASP A 86 14.80 22.59 -3.55
C ASP A 86 15.94 21.70 -3.04
N ALA A 87 15.62 20.82 -2.08
CA ALA A 87 16.43 19.62 -1.88
C ALA A 87 16.53 18.93 -3.25
N ASP A 88 17.73 18.86 -3.81
CA ASP A 88 17.94 18.36 -5.17
C ASP A 88 17.60 16.87 -5.19
N VAL A 89 16.38 16.57 -5.64
CA VAL A 89 15.91 15.20 -5.78
C VAL A 89 16.70 14.58 -6.92
N MET A 90 17.70 13.76 -6.58
CA MET A 90 18.53 13.07 -7.55
C MET A 90 17.68 12.20 -8.49
N PHE A 91 16.62 11.61 -7.95
CA PHE A 91 15.75 10.71 -8.70
C PHE A 91 14.37 10.52 -8.04
N CYS A 92 13.35 10.35 -8.87
CA CYS A 92 12.00 9.94 -8.45
C CYS A 92 11.38 8.99 -9.47
N ALA A 93 11.13 7.74 -9.07
CA ALA A 93 10.32 6.79 -9.84
C ALA A 93 8.90 6.73 -9.29
N THR A 94 7.92 6.77 -10.19
CA THR A 94 6.51 6.63 -9.86
C THR A 94 5.95 5.35 -10.44
N GLY A 95 5.30 4.55 -9.61
CA GLY A 95 4.54 3.37 -10.00
C GLY A 95 3.06 3.54 -9.66
N VAL A 96 2.20 2.87 -10.42
CA VAL A 96 0.75 2.81 -10.18
C VAL A 96 0.29 1.37 -10.20
N ASN A 97 -0.74 1.03 -9.41
CA ASN A 97 -1.26 -0.34 -9.45
C ASN A 97 -1.97 -0.63 -10.79
N HIS A 98 -2.18 -1.91 -11.08
CA HIS A 98 -2.80 -2.34 -12.33
C HIS A 98 -4.18 -1.70 -12.60
N ALA A 99 -4.98 -1.49 -11.54
CA ALA A 99 -6.28 -0.84 -11.67
C ALA A 99 -6.17 0.60 -12.17
N LEU A 100 -5.28 1.41 -11.58
CA LEU A 100 -5.03 2.78 -12.02
C LEU A 100 -4.38 2.82 -13.41
N HIS A 101 -3.47 1.90 -13.70
CA HIS A 101 -2.87 1.78 -15.03
C HIS A 101 -3.91 1.48 -16.12
N ARG A 102 -4.87 0.59 -15.85
CA ARG A 102 -5.98 0.32 -16.79
C ARG A 102 -6.82 1.56 -17.05
N ARG A 103 -7.06 2.40 -16.04
CA ARG A 103 -7.83 3.65 -16.19
C ARG A 103 -7.14 4.63 -17.12
N PHE A 104 -5.83 4.85 -16.96
CA PHE A 104 -5.09 5.74 -17.85
C PHE A 104 -5.06 5.30 -19.31
N ASN A 105 -5.24 4.01 -19.57
CA ASN A 105 -5.13 3.45 -20.91
C ASN A 105 -6.49 2.97 -21.46
N ALA A 106 -7.62 3.44 -20.91
CA ALA A 106 -8.97 3.03 -21.33
C ALA A 106 -9.12 1.49 -21.43
N GLY A 107 -8.55 0.77 -20.46
CA GLY A 107 -8.52 -0.68 -20.39
C GLY A 107 -7.50 -1.39 -21.28
N ARG A 108 -6.77 -0.68 -22.16
CA ARG A 108 -5.79 -1.24 -23.09
C ARG A 108 -4.40 -1.25 -22.48
N THR A 109 -4.01 -2.36 -21.87
CA THR A 109 -2.66 -2.52 -21.30
C THR A 109 -1.79 -3.41 -22.17
N LEU A 110 -0.51 -3.06 -22.32
CA LEU A 110 0.47 -3.91 -22.99
C LEU A 110 0.64 -5.24 -22.24
N ARG A 111 0.78 -6.35 -22.99
CA ARG A 111 1.04 -7.67 -22.41
C ARG A 111 2.44 -7.69 -21.79
N GLY A 112 2.56 -8.35 -20.63
CA GLY A 112 3.82 -8.43 -19.88
C GLY A 112 4.13 -7.20 -19.01
N ILE A 113 3.32 -6.13 -19.05
CA ILE A 113 3.55 -4.94 -18.22
C ILE A 113 2.78 -5.02 -16.91
N LEU A 114 3.56 -4.97 -15.82
CA LEU A 114 3.23 -4.49 -14.47
C LEU A 114 1.81 -4.81 -13.95
N LYS A 115 1.59 -6.09 -13.64
CA LYS A 115 0.46 -6.54 -12.81
C LYS A 115 0.72 -6.40 -11.30
N GLY A 116 1.88 -5.87 -10.91
CA GLY A 116 2.28 -5.69 -9.52
C GLY A 116 1.55 -4.57 -8.80
N CYS A 117 1.80 -4.47 -7.50
CA CYS A 117 1.41 -3.35 -6.67
C CYS A 117 2.14 -2.06 -7.11
N ALA A 118 1.64 -0.90 -6.68
CA ALA A 118 2.21 0.39 -7.10
C ALA A 118 3.69 0.52 -6.69
N GLU A 119 4.04 -0.02 -5.53
CA GLU A 119 5.38 -0.09 -4.94
C GLU A 119 6.33 -0.92 -5.79
N GLN A 120 5.95 -2.15 -6.15
CA GLN A 120 6.74 -3.02 -7.02
C GLN A 120 6.98 -2.35 -8.38
N ASN A 121 5.95 -1.69 -8.91
CA ASN A 121 6.06 -0.96 -10.18
C ASN A 121 6.99 0.24 -10.05
N ALA A 122 6.97 0.97 -8.93
CA ALA A 122 7.87 2.09 -8.66
C ALA A 122 9.34 1.63 -8.52
N LEU A 123 9.58 0.56 -7.76
CA LEU A 123 10.90 -0.07 -7.62
C LEU A 123 11.40 -0.63 -8.96
N GLY A 124 10.52 -1.25 -9.75
CA GLY A 124 10.86 -1.72 -11.09
C GLY A 124 11.30 -0.60 -12.03
N VAL A 125 10.64 0.57 -11.97
CA VAL A 125 11.09 1.77 -12.70
C VAL A 125 12.44 2.27 -12.18
N ALA A 126 12.67 2.26 -10.86
CA ALA A 126 13.97 2.63 -10.29
C ALA A 126 15.12 1.78 -10.85
N ALA A 127 14.95 0.45 -10.84
CA ALA A 127 15.93 -0.48 -11.36
C ALA A 127 16.12 -0.36 -12.87
N ALA A 128 15.04 -0.20 -13.63
CA ALA A 128 15.13 -0.02 -15.09
C ALA A 128 15.84 1.27 -15.49
N SER A 129 15.77 2.31 -14.64
CA SER A 129 16.49 3.57 -14.81
C SER A 129 17.95 3.51 -14.34
N GLY A 130 18.43 2.36 -13.84
CA GLY A 130 19.81 2.19 -13.40
C GLY A 130 20.12 2.78 -12.02
N HIS A 131 19.11 3.07 -11.20
CA HIS A 131 19.31 3.57 -9.84
C HIS A 131 19.49 2.43 -8.84
N CYS A 132 20.48 2.56 -7.96
CA CYS A 132 20.68 1.65 -6.84
C CYS A 132 19.54 1.78 -5.83
N TYR A 133 19.04 0.64 -5.32
CA TYR A 133 17.99 0.66 -4.29
C TYR A 133 18.46 1.28 -2.97
N SER A 134 19.74 1.15 -2.64
CA SER A 134 20.37 1.78 -1.48
C SER A 134 20.36 3.32 -1.53
N ALA A 135 20.17 3.92 -2.71
CA ALA A 135 20.02 5.38 -2.81
C ALA A 135 18.60 5.86 -2.45
N ILE A 136 17.60 4.99 -2.39
CA ILE A 136 16.20 5.37 -2.10
C ILE A 136 16.09 5.79 -0.64
N THR A 137 15.68 7.02 -0.38
CA THR A 137 15.52 7.60 0.97
C THR A 137 14.08 7.65 1.43
N ASP A 138 13.15 7.88 0.51
CA ASP A 138 11.74 8.11 0.81
C ASP A 138 10.82 7.32 -0.13
N VAL A 139 9.75 6.80 0.45
CA VAL A 139 8.67 6.12 -0.26
C VAL A 139 7.36 6.78 0.12
N TYR A 140 6.59 7.19 -0.89
CA TYR A 140 5.31 7.86 -0.73
C TYR A 140 4.20 7.01 -1.32
N LEU A 141 3.16 6.76 -0.53
CA LEU A 141 2.00 6.00 -0.94
C LEU A 141 0.72 6.82 -0.83
N TYR A 142 -0.07 6.77 -1.89
CA TYR A 142 -1.40 7.34 -1.94
C TYR A 142 -2.37 6.31 -2.49
N ALA A 143 -3.39 6.00 -1.70
CA ALA A 143 -4.49 5.12 -2.10
C ALA A 143 -5.82 5.86 -1.96
N THR A 144 -6.75 5.60 -2.88
CA THR A 144 -8.15 5.99 -2.72
C THR A 144 -9.08 4.85 -3.12
N THR A 145 -10.25 4.81 -2.49
CA THR A 145 -11.34 3.93 -2.91
C THR A 145 -12.40 4.77 -3.60
N LEU A 146 -12.74 4.38 -4.83
CA LEU A 146 -13.94 4.91 -5.47
C LEU A 146 -15.15 4.26 -4.78
N GLN A 147 -15.78 4.98 -3.85
CA GLN A 147 -17.11 4.63 -3.37
C GLN A 147 -18.13 5.04 -4.43
N GLN A 148 -18.85 4.08 -4.98
CA GLN A 148 -20.03 4.37 -5.80
C GLN A 148 -21.10 5.02 -4.90
N THR A 149 -21.44 6.28 -5.18
CA THR A 149 -22.69 6.88 -4.71
C THR A 149 -23.82 6.44 -5.64
N SER A 150 -24.26 5.18 -5.53
CA SER A 150 -25.48 4.77 -6.22
C SER A 150 -26.28 3.78 -5.39
N SER A 151 -27.38 4.28 -4.82
CA SER A 151 -28.51 3.53 -4.27
C SER A 151 -29.32 2.81 -5.36
N HIS A 152 -28.66 2.18 -6.33
CA HIS A 152 -29.33 1.39 -7.37
C HIS A 152 -28.36 0.47 -8.12
N CYS A 153 -28.06 -0.70 -7.55
CA CYS A 153 -27.70 -1.89 -8.33
C CYS A 153 -28.34 -3.08 -7.62
N ARG A 154 -29.56 -3.44 -8.05
CA ARG A 154 -30.16 -4.74 -7.73
C ARG A 154 -29.33 -5.82 -8.41
N ASN A 155 -29.04 -6.89 -7.67
CA ASN A 155 -28.50 -8.15 -8.18
C ASN A 155 -29.21 -8.53 -9.49
N ILE A 156 -28.43 -8.67 -10.56
CA ILE A 156 -28.75 -9.63 -11.61
C ILE A 156 -27.70 -10.72 -11.46
N ASP A 157 -27.98 -11.64 -10.53
CA ASP A 157 -27.26 -12.90 -10.50
C ASP A 157 -27.57 -13.67 -11.78
N SER A 158 -26.48 -14.05 -12.43
CA SER A 158 -26.46 -14.92 -13.59
C SER A 158 -26.71 -16.36 -13.15
N THR A 159 -27.81 -16.95 -13.59
CA THR A 159 -27.87 -18.40 -13.82
C THR A 159 -27.54 -18.66 -15.29
N LYS A 160 -26.26 -18.89 -15.57
CA LYS A 160 -25.82 -19.63 -16.76
C LYS A 160 -25.32 -20.98 -16.28
N ASP A 161 -26.25 -21.93 -16.21
CA ASP A 161 -25.92 -23.35 -16.17
C ASP A 161 -25.52 -23.80 -17.58
N SER A 162 -24.27 -24.24 -17.67
CA SER A 162 -23.84 -25.51 -18.27
C SER A 162 -24.62 -26.03 -19.49
N ASN A 163 -23.96 -26.05 -20.65
CA ASN A 163 -23.79 -27.32 -21.36
C ASN A 163 -22.62 -27.23 -22.35
N ILE A 164 -21.62 -28.05 -22.05
CA ILE A 164 -20.48 -28.41 -22.88
C ILE A 164 -21.00 -29.45 -23.89
N THR A 165 -20.71 -29.27 -25.17
CA THR A 165 -20.88 -30.31 -26.19
C THR A 165 -19.52 -30.64 -26.77
N GLU A 166 -19.28 -31.94 -26.88
CA GLU A 166 -18.03 -32.65 -27.03
C GLU A 166 -17.44 -32.53 -28.45
N ASN A 167 -16.13 -32.74 -28.56
CA ASN A 167 -15.49 -33.27 -29.78
C ASN A 167 -14.56 -34.42 -29.36
N PRO A 168 -14.61 -35.59 -30.02
CA PRO A 168 -13.84 -36.76 -29.63
C PRO A 168 -12.45 -36.75 -30.29
N ARG A 169 -11.44 -37.19 -29.53
CA ARG A 169 -10.19 -37.73 -30.09
C ARG A 169 -9.78 -38.96 -29.30
N ASP A 170 -9.64 -40.05 -30.04
CA ASP A 170 -9.22 -41.37 -29.62
C ASP A 170 -7.72 -41.47 -29.28
N ASP A 171 -7.45 -42.55 -28.56
CA ASP A 171 -6.29 -43.45 -28.63
C ASP A 171 -5.06 -43.26 -27.71
N ARG A 172 -5.02 -44.19 -26.74
CA ARG A 172 -3.99 -45.22 -26.47
C ARG A 172 -3.19 -45.18 -25.15
N ASP A 173 -3.58 -46.13 -24.29
CA ASP A 173 -2.81 -47.22 -23.69
C ASP A 173 -1.49 -46.94 -22.96
N THR A 174 -1.41 -47.30 -21.66
CA THR A 174 -0.77 -48.55 -21.17
C THR A 174 -0.67 -48.62 -19.62
N ALA A 175 -1.00 -49.81 -19.08
CA ALA A 175 -0.87 -50.45 -17.74
C ALA A 175 0.20 -49.94 -16.71
N ALA A 176 0.19 -50.17 -15.38
CA ALA A 176 -0.45 -51.10 -14.43
C ALA A 176 -0.36 -50.53 -12.97
N PRO A 177 -1.03 -51.12 -11.94
CA PRO A 177 -1.14 -50.54 -10.59
C PRO A 177 -0.16 -51.12 -9.56
N ALA A 178 0.29 -50.28 -8.61
CA ALA A 178 0.92 -50.74 -7.37
C ALA A 178 0.29 -50.03 -6.17
N THR A 179 -0.32 -50.83 -5.31
CA THR A 179 -0.99 -50.49 -4.05
C THR A 179 0.06 -50.22 -2.98
N THR A 180 0.00 -49.06 -2.32
CA THR A 180 0.58 -48.89 -0.98
C THR A 180 -0.23 -47.87 -0.17
N THR A 181 -0.41 -48.26 1.08
CA THR A 181 -1.35 -47.78 2.09
C THR A 181 -0.86 -46.51 2.78
N SER A 182 -1.81 -45.77 3.37
CA SER A 182 -1.79 -44.42 3.96
C SER A 182 -0.82 -44.17 5.14
N PRO A 183 -0.58 -42.89 5.54
CA PRO A 183 -1.38 -42.27 6.62
C PRO A 183 -1.76 -40.77 6.39
N PRO A 184 -2.69 -40.20 7.19
CA PRO A 184 -3.38 -38.92 6.89
C PRO A 184 -2.51 -37.67 7.14
N PRO A 185 -2.77 -36.54 6.46
CA PRO A 185 -2.10 -35.28 6.74
C PRO A 185 -2.55 -34.72 8.09
N SER A 186 -1.57 -34.54 8.96
CA SER A 186 -1.66 -33.79 10.21
C SER A 186 -2.14 -32.37 9.94
N SER A 187 -3.15 -32.00 10.72
CA SER A 187 -3.72 -30.66 10.84
C SER A 187 -2.67 -29.65 11.27
N SER A 188 -2.03 -28.97 10.31
CA SER A 188 -1.40 -27.68 10.55
C SER A 188 -2.44 -26.59 10.36
N SER A 189 -2.93 -26.11 11.50
CA SER A 189 -3.83 -24.97 11.65
C SER A 189 -3.22 -23.71 11.04
N SER A 190 -3.35 -23.55 9.72
CA SER A 190 -3.14 -22.26 9.08
C SER A 190 -4.34 -21.39 9.42
N SER A 191 -4.21 -20.66 10.53
CA SER A 191 -5.10 -19.58 10.97
C SER A 191 -5.23 -18.53 9.87
N SER A 192 -6.05 -18.86 8.87
CA SER A 192 -6.53 -17.98 7.83
C SER A 192 -7.66 -17.16 8.44
N LEU A 193 -7.32 -16.34 9.43
CA LEU A 193 -8.25 -15.41 10.03
C LEU A 193 -8.46 -14.24 9.06
N LEU A 194 -9.47 -14.41 8.21
CA LEU A 194 -10.39 -13.35 7.79
C LEU A 194 -9.74 -12.01 7.39
N LEU A 195 -8.87 -12.01 6.37
CA LEU A 195 -8.79 -10.86 5.45
C LEU A 195 -9.95 -10.91 4.45
N SER A 196 -11.18 -10.84 4.97
CA SER A 196 -12.34 -10.61 4.12
C SER A 196 -12.24 -9.20 3.55
N SER A 197 -11.80 -9.11 2.30
CA SER A 197 -12.00 -8.02 1.33
C SER A 197 -12.61 -6.74 1.92
N VAL A 198 -11.79 -5.91 2.57
CA VAL A 198 -12.21 -4.54 2.92
C VAL A 198 -11.62 -3.60 1.89
N LYS A 199 -12.50 -2.99 1.08
CA LYS A 199 -12.18 -1.90 0.15
C LYS A 199 -11.30 -0.86 0.84
N GLY A 200 -10.10 -0.64 0.30
CA GLY A 200 -9.20 0.44 0.71
C GLY A 200 -7.96 -0.02 1.45
N ALA A 201 -7.12 -0.81 0.78
CA ALA A 201 -5.75 -1.02 1.25
C ALA A 201 -5.00 0.32 1.15
N VAL A 202 -4.80 0.95 2.30
CA VAL A 202 -4.02 2.17 2.46
C VAL A 202 -2.54 1.85 2.65
N PHE A 203 -2.20 0.62 3.02
CA PHE A 203 -0.86 0.19 3.41
C PHE A 203 -0.27 -0.83 2.42
N PRO A 204 1.09 -0.91 2.27
CA PRO A 204 1.74 -1.96 1.50
C PRO A 204 1.21 -3.36 1.80
N CYS A 205 1.06 -4.18 0.77
CA CYS A 205 0.80 -5.60 0.99
C CYS A 205 2.04 -6.28 1.62
N PRO A 206 1.90 -7.49 2.20
CA PRO A 206 3.02 -8.17 2.86
C PRO A 206 4.25 -8.39 1.97
N GLU A 207 4.05 -8.55 0.65
CA GLU A 207 5.15 -8.67 -0.30
C GLU A 207 5.86 -7.34 -0.53
N CYS A 208 5.11 -6.25 -0.70
CA CYS A 208 5.69 -4.91 -0.84
C CYS A 208 6.41 -4.48 0.43
N TRP A 209 5.87 -4.80 1.61
CA TRP A 209 6.57 -4.57 2.87
C TRP A 209 7.91 -5.31 2.92
N ARG A 210 7.95 -6.59 2.54
CA ARG A 210 9.21 -7.35 2.44
C ARG A 210 10.20 -6.71 1.46
N SER A 211 9.73 -6.24 0.30
CA SER A 211 10.60 -5.51 -0.64
C SER A 211 11.16 -4.23 -0.04
N LEU A 212 10.35 -3.44 0.68
CA LEU A 212 10.81 -2.23 1.36
C LEU A 212 11.82 -2.54 2.46
N MET A 213 11.63 -3.64 3.21
CA MET A 213 12.60 -4.12 4.19
C MET A 213 13.93 -4.50 3.53
N SER A 214 13.89 -5.16 2.37
CA SER A 214 15.11 -5.46 1.59
C SER A 214 15.80 -4.18 1.11
N VAL A 215 15.04 -3.17 0.67
CA VAL A 215 15.59 -1.85 0.30
C VAL A 215 16.29 -1.21 1.50
N ALA A 216 15.64 -1.20 2.66
CA ALA A 216 16.20 -0.65 3.88
C ALA A 216 17.46 -1.40 4.35
N ALA A 217 17.51 -2.73 4.18
CA ALA A 217 18.71 -3.53 4.46
C ALA A 217 19.86 -3.18 3.50
N MET A 218 19.59 -3.07 2.19
CA MET A 218 20.60 -2.67 1.19
C MET A 218 21.17 -1.27 1.48
N ARG A 219 20.34 -0.34 1.96
CA ARG A 219 20.82 0.98 2.43
C ARG A 219 21.86 0.79 3.55
N HIS A 220 21.49 0.05 4.59
CA HIS A 220 22.34 -0.17 5.74
C HIS A 220 23.67 -0.86 5.34
N ASP A 221 23.61 -1.86 4.47
CA ASP A 221 24.80 -2.58 3.97
C ASP A 221 25.75 -1.66 3.18
N ASP A 222 25.22 -0.65 2.47
CA ASP A 222 25.98 0.39 1.78
C ASP A 222 26.48 1.52 2.72
N GLY A 223 26.28 1.38 4.03
CA GLY A 223 26.75 2.33 5.05
C GLY A 223 25.81 3.51 5.31
N GLU A 224 24.60 3.48 4.78
CA GLU A 224 23.58 4.50 5.06
C GLU A 224 22.98 4.29 6.45
N THR A 225 23.18 5.26 7.34
CA THR A 225 22.71 5.17 8.74
C THR A 225 21.27 5.61 8.94
N GLU A 226 20.72 6.41 8.03
CA GLU A 226 19.36 6.94 8.15
C GLU A 226 18.30 5.92 7.69
N PRO A 227 17.15 5.84 8.39
CA PRO A 227 16.09 4.93 8.04
C PRO A 227 15.46 5.29 6.68
N LEU A 228 14.89 4.27 6.03
CA LEU A 228 14.01 4.44 4.89
C LEU A 228 12.69 5.06 5.38
N ASN A 229 12.32 6.23 4.86
CA ASN A 229 11.08 6.89 5.26
C ASN A 229 9.91 6.40 4.42
N LEU A 230 8.86 5.87 5.05
CA LEU A 230 7.62 5.46 4.40
C LEU A 230 6.46 6.38 4.80
N PHE A 231 5.99 7.20 3.85
CA PHE A 231 4.83 8.07 4.01
C PHE A 231 3.58 7.42 3.42
N VAL A 232 2.58 7.16 4.25
CA VAL A 232 1.33 6.52 3.83
C VAL A 232 0.17 7.48 4.01
N HIS A 233 -0.36 8.01 2.90
CA HIS A 233 -1.49 8.92 2.93
C HIS A 233 -2.83 8.20 3.09
N VAL A 234 -3.57 8.59 4.12
CA VAL A 234 -4.93 8.12 4.39
C VAL A 234 -5.93 9.05 3.71
N SER A 235 -6.55 8.59 2.62
CA SER A 235 -7.63 9.35 1.98
C SER A 235 -8.97 9.13 2.70
N GLY A 236 -9.75 10.18 2.89
CA GLY A 236 -11.11 10.11 3.41
C GLY A 236 -11.47 11.39 4.18
N GLU A 237 -12.75 11.54 4.50
CA GLU A 237 -13.25 12.63 5.34
C GLU A 237 -13.96 12.06 6.59
N GLY A 238 -13.95 12.84 7.68
CA GLY A 238 -14.65 12.51 8.91
C GLY A 238 -14.31 11.12 9.49
N ALA A 239 -15.33 10.35 9.86
CA ALA A 239 -15.18 9.05 10.50
C ALA A 239 -14.49 7.98 9.62
N ALA A 240 -14.62 8.10 8.29
CA ALA A 240 -13.96 7.18 7.36
C ALA A 240 -12.43 7.39 7.36
N ALA A 241 -11.99 8.65 7.41
CA ALA A 241 -10.57 9.01 7.54
C ALA A 241 -9.97 8.47 8.84
N ALA A 242 -10.66 8.67 9.97
CA ALA A 242 -10.23 8.18 11.27
C ALA A 242 -10.11 6.65 11.30
N THR A 243 -11.09 5.94 10.74
CA THR A 243 -11.08 4.47 10.65
C THR A 243 -9.92 3.96 9.80
N ALA A 244 -9.67 4.61 8.65
CA ALA A 244 -8.58 4.24 7.77
C ALA A 244 -7.21 4.54 8.40
N ALA A 245 -7.09 5.63 9.17
CA ALA A 245 -5.88 5.98 9.90
C ALA A 245 -5.57 4.97 11.00
N VAL A 246 -6.56 4.62 11.84
CA VAL A 246 -6.41 3.60 12.89
C VAL A 246 -5.96 2.27 12.29
N ARG A 247 -6.58 1.85 11.19
CA ARG A 247 -6.18 0.64 10.46
C ARG A 247 -4.74 0.72 9.97
N GLY A 248 -4.35 1.83 9.34
CA GLY A 248 -2.99 2.04 8.87
C GLY A 248 -1.97 1.93 10.00
N VAL A 249 -2.27 2.53 11.15
CA VAL A 249 -1.45 2.43 12.38
C VAL A 249 -1.35 0.99 12.87
N SER A 250 -2.46 0.25 12.94
CA SER A 250 -2.45 -1.15 13.38
C SER A 250 -1.59 -2.03 12.47
N VAL A 251 -1.76 -1.92 11.15
CA VAL A 251 -0.97 -2.69 10.18
C VAL A 251 0.51 -2.31 10.23
N ALA A 252 0.83 -1.02 10.35
CA ALA A 252 2.21 -0.56 10.49
C ALA A 252 2.86 -1.12 11.77
N ARG A 253 2.16 -1.09 12.91
CA ARG A 253 2.66 -1.64 14.17
C ARG A 253 2.94 -3.13 14.07
N GLU A 254 2.00 -3.88 13.51
CA GLU A 254 2.19 -5.32 13.29
C GLU A 254 3.40 -5.57 12.40
N SER A 255 3.51 -4.86 11.28
CA SER A 255 4.61 -5.01 10.33
C SER A 255 5.99 -4.66 10.93
N LEU A 256 6.05 -3.60 11.74
CA LEU A 256 7.27 -3.21 12.47
C LEU A 256 7.61 -4.18 13.60
N SER A 257 6.61 -4.77 14.26
CA SER A 257 6.84 -5.74 15.35
C SER A 257 7.51 -7.03 14.88
N LEU A 258 7.37 -7.38 13.60
CA LEU A 258 8.01 -8.54 12.98
C LEU A 258 9.52 -8.36 12.79
N SER A 259 10.05 -7.14 12.91
CA SER A 259 11.47 -6.84 12.78
C SER A 259 11.91 -5.74 13.76
N PRO A 260 12.40 -6.10 14.96
CA PRO A 260 12.73 -5.13 16.01
C PRO A 260 13.90 -4.19 15.67
N LEU A 261 14.65 -4.47 14.61
CA LEU A 261 15.73 -3.63 14.06
C LEU A 261 15.34 -2.95 12.74
N SER A 262 14.03 -2.85 12.44
CA SER A 262 13.55 -2.35 11.16
C SER A 262 14.09 -0.95 10.86
N PRO A 263 14.91 -0.77 9.80
CA PRO A 263 15.44 0.53 9.41
C PRO A 263 14.41 1.32 8.60
N ILE A 264 13.12 1.23 8.95
CA ILE A 264 12.02 1.90 8.26
C ILE A 264 11.25 2.76 9.26
N ASP A 265 11.18 4.06 8.99
CA ASP A 265 10.34 4.99 9.73
C ASP A 265 9.04 5.24 8.96
N VAL A 266 7.91 4.88 9.58
CA VAL A 266 6.60 4.96 8.97
C VAL A 266 5.86 6.20 9.45
N THR A 267 5.38 7.02 8.52
CA THR A 267 4.51 8.16 8.81
C THR A 267 3.15 7.96 8.16
N ILE A 268 2.11 7.79 8.99
CA ILE A 268 0.72 7.84 8.55
C ILE A 268 0.31 9.30 8.37
N VAL A 269 -0.01 9.68 7.14
CA VAL A 269 -0.32 11.06 6.76
C VAL A 269 -1.83 11.25 6.65
N LEU A 270 -2.38 12.16 7.44
CA LEU A 270 -3.80 12.53 7.44
C LEU A 270 -4.06 13.71 6.50
N ALA A 271 -5.22 13.70 5.85
CA ALA A 271 -5.77 14.91 5.25
C ALA A 271 -6.03 15.95 6.37
N GLY A 272 -5.62 17.20 6.12
CA GLY A 272 -5.83 18.33 7.04
C GLY A 272 -6.99 19.21 6.59
#